data_AF-A0A8T1T104-F1
#
_entry.id   AF-A0A8T1T104-F1
#
_cell.length_a   1.000
_cell.length_b   1.000
_cell.length_c   1.000
_cell.angle_alpha   90.00
_cell.angle_beta   90.00
_cell.angle_gamma   90.00
#
_symmetry.space_group_name_H-M   'P 1'
#
loop_
_entity.id
_entity.type
_entity.pdbx_description
1 polymer ?
#
loop_
_entity_poly.entity_id
_entity_poly.type
_entity_poly.pdbx_seq_one_letter_code
_entity_poly.pdbx_strand_id
1 'polypeptide(L)'
;MAAAGRYGALRRAELRLDYLHANSTTHDFLFGAIAELIDNARDAGATRLDIFTVDNDKMQGGFMLCFLDDGCGMTPKEATDLIYFGRSSKRTSLSRMIGHYGNGLKSGSMRIGKDFILFTKKEDTMTCVLFSQTFCETEGLNEMIVPITSWSRSTRRPVIGDLEKFTVQVSIIFKYSPFKSETELLQQFDAIYGRSGTFIVIYNLKLMLSGEPELDIRTDSVDILIAGLLDNLPERWSLRAYTAVLYFDPHMRIFIQAEKVETKRLPYCFYRPRMYPYITSSFKGTAMKEIKKAEVDVKIAEQTVEEAKCQLKHLEESLLHEVNESAQLALKDALENAKRMREKLEEKQRQDVRLFNQCFRKSGCVLYVVNGDLI
;
A
#
# COMPACT_ATOMS: atom_id res chain seq x y z
N MET A 1 -0.67 0.40 -30.78
CA MET A 1 -1.82 -0.38 -30.26
C MET A 1 -2.15 -1.65 -31.04
N ALA A 2 -1.66 -1.86 -32.27
CA ALA A 2 -1.97 -3.05 -33.09
C ALA A 2 -1.48 -4.42 -32.54
N ALA A 3 -0.59 -4.45 -31.54
CA ALA A 3 -0.08 -5.71 -30.97
C ALA A 3 -0.98 -6.29 -29.86
N ALA A 4 -1.77 -5.48 -29.15
CA ALA A 4 -2.53 -5.94 -27.98
C ALA A 4 -3.68 -6.90 -28.34
N GLY A 5 -4.33 -6.69 -29.50
CA GLY A 5 -5.42 -7.55 -29.96
C GLY A 5 -4.97 -8.97 -30.33
N ARG A 6 -3.71 -9.16 -30.74
CA ARG A 6 -3.16 -10.48 -31.12
C ARG A 6 -3.05 -11.45 -29.95
N TYR A 7 -3.02 -10.95 -28.72
CA TYR A 7 -2.84 -11.77 -27.52
C TYR A 7 -4.16 -12.01 -26.76
N GLY A 8 -5.30 -11.53 -27.28
CA GLY A 8 -6.60 -11.69 -26.63
C GLY A 8 -7.02 -13.16 -26.45
N ALA A 9 -6.58 -14.04 -27.36
CA ALA A 9 -6.87 -15.48 -27.33
C ALA A 9 -5.84 -16.31 -26.53
N LEU A 10 -4.77 -15.70 -26.02
CA LEU A 10 -3.76 -16.43 -25.25
C LEU A 10 -4.20 -16.60 -23.79
N ARG A 11 -3.80 -17.73 -23.19
CA ARG A 11 -4.10 -18.04 -21.78
C ARG A 11 -3.41 -17.04 -20.87
N ARG A 12 -4.12 -16.63 -19.82
CA ARG A 12 -3.61 -15.74 -18.78
C ARG A 12 -3.24 -16.57 -17.55
N ALA A 13 -2.22 -16.12 -16.82
CA ALA A 13 -1.99 -16.65 -15.49
C ALA A 13 -3.14 -16.19 -14.58
N GLU A 14 -3.76 -17.14 -13.91
CA GLU A 14 -4.89 -16.93 -12.99
C GLU A 14 -4.44 -17.27 -11.57
N LEU A 15 -4.94 -16.48 -10.62
CA LEU A 15 -4.64 -16.68 -9.20
C LEU A 15 -5.79 -17.44 -8.56
N ARG A 16 -5.50 -18.68 -8.15
CA ARG A 16 -6.45 -19.51 -7.42
C ARG A 16 -6.52 -19.11 -5.95
N LEU A 17 -7.62 -19.47 -5.30
CA LEU A 17 -7.84 -19.21 -3.88
C LEU A 17 -6.70 -19.78 -3.00
N ASP A 18 -6.23 -21.00 -3.29
CA ASP A 18 -5.13 -21.66 -2.58
C ASP A 18 -3.82 -20.86 -2.59
N TYR A 19 -3.63 -20.00 -3.60
CA TYR A 19 -2.45 -19.15 -3.68
C TYR A 19 -2.40 -18.13 -2.52
N LEU A 20 -3.55 -17.67 -2.00
CA LEU A 20 -3.57 -16.77 -0.84
C LEU A 20 -2.97 -17.45 0.39
N HIS A 21 -3.26 -18.72 0.58
CA HIS A 21 -2.66 -19.51 1.65
C HIS A 21 -1.15 -19.67 1.43
N ALA A 22 -0.72 -20.09 0.24
CA ALA A 22 0.71 -20.22 -0.07
C ALA A 22 1.48 -18.89 0.02
N ASN A 23 0.83 -17.76 -0.28
CA ASN A 23 1.43 -16.44 -0.15
C ASN A 23 1.47 -15.96 1.31
N SER A 24 0.64 -16.52 2.19
CA SER A 24 0.68 -16.23 3.64
C SER A 24 1.80 -16.95 4.36
N THR A 25 2.24 -18.11 3.86
CA THR A 25 3.34 -18.90 4.46
C THR A 25 4.73 -18.28 4.25
N THR A 26 4.84 -17.12 3.60
CA THR A 26 6.10 -16.37 3.55
C THR A 26 6.47 -15.76 4.90
N HIS A 27 5.51 -15.64 5.81
CA HIS A 27 5.69 -15.03 7.13
C HIS A 27 5.79 -16.11 8.21
N ASP A 28 7.02 -16.59 8.45
CA ASP A 28 7.33 -17.44 9.60
C ASP A 28 7.19 -16.67 10.92
N PHE A 29 7.54 -15.37 10.90
CA PHE A 29 7.40 -14.47 12.04
C PHE A 29 6.10 -13.66 11.97
N LEU A 30 5.20 -13.89 12.93
CA LEU A 30 3.86 -13.29 12.94
C LEU A 30 3.87 -11.76 13.00
N PHE A 31 4.78 -11.14 13.77
CA PHE A 31 4.87 -9.68 13.77
C PHE A 31 5.45 -9.12 12.47
N GLY A 32 6.18 -9.91 11.68
CA GLY A 32 6.55 -9.53 10.32
C GLY A 32 5.33 -9.37 9.41
N ALA A 33 4.31 -10.22 9.58
CA ALA A 33 3.03 -10.06 8.88
C ALA A 33 2.28 -8.80 9.33
N ILE A 34 2.36 -8.45 10.62
CA ILE A 34 1.80 -7.19 11.15
C ILE A 34 2.58 -5.98 10.61
N ALA A 35 3.91 -6.07 10.53
CA ALA A 35 4.78 -4.99 10.03
C ALA A 35 4.38 -4.54 8.63
N GLU A 36 4.02 -5.46 7.74
CA GLU A 36 3.54 -5.14 6.39
C GLU A 36 2.35 -4.16 6.38
N LEU A 37 1.48 -4.21 7.39
CA LEU A 37 0.36 -3.28 7.54
C LEU A 37 0.82 -1.93 8.09
N ILE A 38 1.75 -1.94 9.06
CA ILE A 38 2.38 -0.74 9.62
C ILE A 38 3.13 0.03 8.51
N ASP A 39 3.86 -0.70 7.66
CA ASP A 39 4.61 -0.14 6.53
C ASP A 39 3.70 0.53 5.52
N ASN A 40 2.52 -0.05 5.26
CA ASN A 40 1.53 0.56 4.37
C ASN A 40 0.98 1.89 4.94
N ALA A 41 0.71 1.96 6.24
CA ALA A 41 0.30 3.20 6.90
C ALA A 41 1.41 4.26 6.84
N ARG A 42 2.65 3.87 7.13
CA ARG A 42 3.82 4.77 7.03
C ARG A 42 4.01 5.31 5.62
N ASP A 43 3.94 4.44 4.61
CA ASP A 43 4.05 4.82 3.20
C ASP A 43 2.91 5.73 2.73
N ALA A 44 1.72 5.58 3.32
CA ALA A 44 0.58 6.47 3.08
C ALA A 44 0.77 7.86 3.71
N GLY A 45 1.89 8.09 4.41
CA GLY A 45 2.21 9.35 5.06
C GLY A 45 1.45 9.57 6.36
N ALA A 46 0.99 8.49 7.02
CA ALA A 46 0.29 8.59 8.28
C ALA A 46 1.18 9.21 9.37
N THR A 47 0.59 10.08 10.18
CA THR A 47 1.21 10.66 11.39
C THR A 47 0.88 9.85 12.63
N ARG A 48 -0.19 9.04 12.55
CA ARG A 48 -0.69 8.18 13.62
C ARG A 48 -1.21 6.87 13.03
N LEU A 49 -0.87 5.77 13.70
CA LEU A 49 -1.44 4.46 13.48
C LEU A 49 -1.91 3.89 14.83
N ASP A 50 -3.17 3.50 14.90
CA ASP A 50 -3.76 2.77 16.03
C ASP A 50 -3.88 1.28 15.67
N ILE A 51 -3.30 0.42 16.50
CA ILE A 51 -3.41 -1.03 16.44
C ILE A 51 -4.16 -1.47 17.69
N PHE A 52 -5.32 -2.07 17.55
CA PHE A 52 -6.16 -2.43 18.69
C PHE A 52 -6.99 -3.67 18.39
N THR A 53 -7.61 -4.24 19.40
CA THR A 53 -8.52 -5.37 19.24
C THR A 53 -9.94 -5.01 19.65
N VAL A 54 -10.90 -5.65 18.99
CA VAL A 54 -12.32 -5.51 19.32
C VAL A 54 -12.88 -6.91 19.56
N ASP A 55 -13.37 -7.15 20.77
CA ASP A 55 -13.96 -8.44 21.15
C ASP A 55 -15.16 -8.78 20.25
N ASN A 56 -15.19 -10.02 19.78
CA ASN A 56 -16.26 -10.55 18.96
C ASN A 56 -16.29 -12.09 19.03
N ASP A 57 -17.02 -12.62 20.01
CA ASP A 57 -17.14 -14.06 20.25
C ASP A 57 -17.78 -14.84 19.08
N LYS A 58 -18.39 -14.15 18.11
CA LYS A 58 -18.98 -14.78 16.92
C LYS A 58 -17.93 -15.08 15.84
N MET A 59 -16.72 -14.53 15.97
CA MET A 59 -15.63 -14.70 15.01
C MET A 59 -14.57 -15.64 15.58
N GLN A 60 -13.92 -16.41 14.70
CA GLN A 60 -12.85 -17.31 15.14
C GLN A 60 -11.71 -16.51 15.77
N GLY A 61 -11.25 -16.95 16.94
CA GLY A 61 -10.26 -16.26 17.77
C GLY A 61 -10.85 -15.33 18.84
N GLY A 62 -12.16 -15.05 18.80
CA GLY A 62 -12.87 -14.29 19.84
C GLY A 62 -12.69 -12.78 19.78
N PHE A 63 -11.85 -12.26 18.87
CA PHE A 63 -11.67 -10.83 18.65
C PHE A 63 -11.25 -10.53 17.20
N MET A 64 -11.34 -9.26 16.82
CA MET A 64 -10.85 -8.73 15.55
C MET A 64 -9.61 -7.88 15.79
N LEU A 65 -8.61 -7.99 14.91
CA LEU A 65 -7.42 -7.14 14.94
C LEU A 65 -7.60 -5.96 13.98
N CYS A 66 -7.44 -4.76 14.52
CA CYS A 66 -7.79 -3.50 13.87
C CYS A 66 -6.55 -2.63 13.65
N PHE A 67 -6.44 -2.03 12.47
CA PHE A 67 -5.40 -1.06 12.10
C PHE A 67 -6.06 0.19 11.54
N LEU A 68 -5.89 1.33 12.21
CA LEU A 68 -6.50 2.61 11.82
C LEU A 68 -5.41 3.67 11.64
N ASP A 69 -5.24 4.16 10.41
CA ASP A 69 -4.29 5.21 10.07
C ASP A 69 -4.96 6.50 9.58
N ASP A 70 -4.26 7.62 9.75
CA ASP A 70 -4.63 8.94 9.26
C ASP A 70 -3.90 9.32 7.95
N GLY A 71 -3.47 8.32 7.17
CA GLY A 71 -2.74 8.50 5.92
C GLY A 71 -3.58 9.08 4.78
N CYS A 72 -3.02 9.06 3.58
CA CYS A 72 -3.65 9.65 2.40
C CYS A 72 -4.90 8.90 1.88
N GLY A 73 -5.14 7.67 2.36
CA GLY A 73 -6.24 6.81 1.93
C GLY A 73 -6.20 6.45 0.44
N MET A 74 -7.30 5.90 -0.06
CA MET A 74 -7.42 5.44 -1.45
C MET A 74 -8.74 5.88 -2.11
N THR A 75 -8.64 6.26 -3.38
CA THR A 75 -9.79 6.41 -4.28
C THR A 75 -10.36 5.02 -4.65
N PRO A 76 -11.59 4.92 -5.18
CA PRO A 76 -12.16 3.63 -5.60
C PRO A 76 -11.28 2.88 -6.61
N LYS A 77 -10.57 3.62 -7.48
CA LYS A 77 -9.63 3.06 -8.44
C LYS A 77 -8.38 2.49 -7.76
N GLU A 78 -7.77 3.23 -6.85
CA GLU A 78 -6.60 2.76 -6.08
C GLU A 78 -6.96 1.55 -5.21
N ALA A 79 -8.15 1.55 -4.60
CA ALA A 79 -8.68 0.42 -3.85
C ALA A 79 -8.90 -0.81 -4.74
N THR A 80 -9.35 -0.61 -5.99
CA THR A 80 -9.46 -1.70 -6.98
C THR A 80 -8.09 -2.26 -7.33
N ASP A 81 -7.05 -1.43 -7.41
CA ASP A 81 -5.70 -1.92 -7.71
C ASP A 81 -5.14 -2.85 -6.63
N LEU A 82 -5.72 -2.87 -5.42
CA LEU A 82 -5.36 -3.82 -4.37
C LEU A 82 -5.59 -5.28 -4.76
N ILE A 83 -6.52 -5.58 -5.68
CA ILE A 83 -6.79 -6.98 -6.08
C ILE A 83 -5.65 -7.57 -6.92
N TYR A 84 -4.87 -6.71 -7.59
CA TYR A 84 -3.80 -7.15 -8.47
C TYR A 84 -2.52 -7.42 -7.66
N PHE A 85 -2.00 -8.63 -7.79
CA PHE A 85 -0.71 -8.99 -7.22
C PHE A 85 0.41 -8.37 -8.03
N GLY A 86 1.48 -7.93 -7.37
CA GLY A 86 2.64 -7.34 -8.04
C GLY A 86 2.45 -5.91 -8.57
N ARG A 87 1.25 -5.32 -8.48
CA ARG A 87 1.03 -3.91 -8.80
C ARG A 87 1.34 -3.05 -7.57
N SER A 88 2.28 -2.13 -7.73
CA SER A 88 2.54 -1.07 -6.77
C SER A 88 2.86 0.20 -7.54
N SER A 89 2.07 1.25 -7.32
CA SER A 89 2.35 2.60 -7.80
C SER A 89 3.62 3.19 -7.15
N LYS A 90 4.09 2.56 -6.07
CA LYS A 90 5.31 2.91 -5.33
C LYS A 90 6.58 2.36 -6.01
N ARG A 91 6.49 1.62 -7.12
CA ARG A 91 7.65 1.13 -7.91
C ARG A 91 8.32 2.24 -8.71
N THR A 92 8.91 3.22 -8.03
CA THR A 92 9.89 4.12 -8.62
C THR A 92 11.23 3.90 -7.91
N SER A 93 12.33 3.87 -8.67
CA SER A 93 13.70 3.61 -8.16
C SER A 93 14.18 4.62 -7.10
N LEU A 94 13.42 5.69 -6.90
CA LEU A 94 13.69 6.79 -5.97
C LEU A 94 12.78 6.81 -4.74
N SER A 95 11.78 5.93 -4.67
CA SER A 95 10.85 5.94 -3.55
C SER A 95 11.55 5.46 -2.27
N ARG A 96 11.45 6.25 -1.20
CA ARG A 96 11.79 5.83 0.17
C ARG A 96 10.65 5.00 0.80
N MET A 97 9.69 4.59 -0.04
CA MET A 97 8.53 3.82 0.39
C MET A 97 8.93 2.36 0.53
N ILE A 98 8.39 1.69 1.52
CA ILE A 98 8.73 0.31 1.88
C ILE A 98 8.05 -0.67 0.91
N GLY A 99 6.78 -0.42 0.58
CA GLY A 99 5.92 -1.31 -0.20
C GLY A 99 6.24 -1.37 -1.69
N HIS A 100 7.30 -2.07 -2.09
CA HIS A 100 7.70 -2.22 -3.50
C HIS A 100 7.02 -3.38 -4.25
N TYR A 101 6.62 -4.42 -3.52
CA TYR A 101 6.19 -5.69 -4.13
C TYR A 101 4.70 -5.76 -4.46
N GLY A 102 3.87 -4.92 -3.82
CA GLY A 102 2.41 -4.97 -4.01
C GLY A 102 1.73 -6.20 -3.40
N ASN A 103 2.43 -6.92 -2.51
CA ASN A 103 1.96 -8.17 -1.90
C ASN A 103 1.76 -8.09 -0.37
N GLY A 104 2.41 -7.15 0.32
CA GLY A 104 2.46 -7.07 1.78
C GLY A 104 1.11 -7.14 2.49
N LEU A 105 0.13 -6.33 2.05
CA LEU A 105 -1.22 -6.37 2.59
C LEU A 105 -1.83 -7.78 2.51
N LYS A 106 -1.65 -8.49 1.38
CA LYS A 106 -2.28 -9.79 1.16
C LYS A 106 -1.54 -10.90 1.89
N SER A 107 -0.21 -10.94 1.85
CA SER A 107 0.56 -11.94 2.59
C SER A 107 0.40 -11.76 4.10
N GLY A 108 0.51 -10.53 4.60
CA GLY A 108 0.41 -10.22 6.02
C GLY A 108 -0.98 -10.49 6.61
N SER A 109 -2.03 -9.95 5.99
CA SER A 109 -3.40 -10.15 6.49
C SER A 109 -3.84 -11.61 6.46
N MET A 110 -3.53 -12.35 5.38
CA MET A 110 -3.89 -13.77 5.22
C MET A 110 -3.08 -14.69 6.15
N ARG A 111 -1.92 -14.22 6.64
CA ARG A 111 -1.15 -14.92 7.68
C ARG A 111 -1.82 -14.80 9.05
N ILE A 112 -2.39 -13.64 9.35
CA ILE A 112 -2.99 -13.33 10.66
C ILE A 112 -4.40 -13.89 10.78
N GLY A 113 -5.22 -13.73 9.75
CA GLY A 113 -6.62 -14.15 9.75
C GLY A 113 -7.07 -14.69 8.41
N LYS A 114 -8.22 -15.36 8.41
CA LYS A 114 -8.82 -15.92 7.20
C LYS A 114 -9.45 -14.85 6.32
N ASP A 115 -9.95 -13.78 6.94
CA ASP A 115 -10.69 -12.73 6.26
C ASP A 115 -10.24 -11.34 6.76
N PHE A 116 -10.28 -10.35 5.88
CA PHE A 116 -10.18 -8.95 6.29
C PHE A 116 -11.11 -8.06 5.47
N ILE A 117 -11.55 -6.98 6.11
CA ILE A 117 -12.30 -5.90 5.48
C ILE A 117 -11.56 -4.58 5.66
N LEU A 118 -11.50 -3.79 4.61
CA LEU A 118 -10.77 -2.53 4.56
C LEU A 118 -11.74 -1.41 4.23
N PHE A 119 -11.71 -0.36 5.03
CA PHE A 119 -12.39 0.90 4.84
C PHE A 119 -11.36 1.98 4.54
N THR A 120 -11.60 2.81 3.54
CA THR A 120 -10.66 3.90 3.22
C THR A 120 -11.42 5.14 2.77
N LYS A 121 -10.90 6.31 3.16
CA LYS A 121 -11.42 7.61 2.75
C LYS A 121 -10.36 8.35 1.94
N LYS A 122 -10.76 8.92 0.81
CA LYS A 122 -9.96 9.89 0.05
C LYS A 122 -10.88 10.81 -0.74
N GLU A 123 -10.58 12.11 -0.70
CA GLU A 123 -11.38 13.15 -1.36
C GLU A 123 -12.86 13.09 -0.91
N ASP A 124 -13.82 12.96 -1.83
CA ASP A 124 -15.25 12.78 -1.51
C ASP A 124 -15.69 11.30 -1.56
N THR A 125 -14.77 10.36 -1.50
CA THR A 125 -15.09 8.93 -1.61
C THR A 125 -14.73 8.15 -0.35
N MET A 126 -15.60 7.21 0.01
CA MET A 126 -15.42 6.22 1.07
C MET A 126 -15.57 4.85 0.43
N THR A 127 -14.53 4.02 0.45
CA THR A 127 -14.53 2.72 -0.23
C THR A 127 -14.31 1.60 0.77
N CYS A 128 -15.10 0.54 0.62
CA CYS A 128 -15.01 -0.70 1.38
C CYS A 128 -14.54 -1.81 0.45
N VAL A 129 -13.55 -2.60 0.90
CA VAL A 129 -12.99 -3.75 0.18
C VAL A 129 -13.02 -4.96 1.10
N LEU A 130 -13.61 -6.07 0.65
CA LEU A 130 -13.68 -7.30 1.42
C LEU A 130 -12.83 -8.40 0.77
N PHE A 131 -11.81 -8.86 1.48
CA PHE A 131 -11.09 -10.09 1.15
C PHE A 131 -11.56 -11.20 2.09
N SER A 132 -12.47 -12.06 1.61
CA SER A 132 -12.97 -13.19 2.40
C SER A 132 -12.73 -14.54 1.73
N GLN A 133 -11.83 -15.33 2.32
CA GLN A 133 -11.69 -16.76 1.98
C GLN A 133 -12.93 -17.53 2.43
N THR A 134 -13.54 -17.15 3.56
CA THR A 134 -14.78 -17.76 4.06
C THR A 134 -15.90 -17.66 3.02
N PHE A 135 -16.10 -16.50 2.41
CA PHE A 135 -17.04 -16.33 1.29
C PHE A 135 -16.71 -17.27 0.13
N CYS A 136 -15.46 -17.24 -0.35
CA CYS A 136 -15.07 -18.00 -1.53
C CYS A 136 -15.21 -19.50 -1.31
N GLU A 137 -14.76 -20.02 -0.16
CA GLU A 137 -14.89 -21.43 0.19
C GLU A 137 -16.36 -21.85 0.39
N THR A 138 -17.17 -21.03 1.06
CA THR A 138 -18.58 -21.35 1.33
C THR A 138 -19.40 -21.43 0.04
N GLU A 139 -19.10 -20.57 -0.93
CA GLU A 139 -19.78 -20.54 -2.24
C GLU A 139 -19.10 -21.46 -3.28
N GLY A 140 -18.06 -22.22 -2.90
CA GLY A 140 -17.38 -23.16 -3.79
C GLY A 140 -16.59 -22.51 -4.93
N LEU A 141 -16.09 -21.30 -4.72
CA LEU A 141 -15.33 -20.52 -5.70
C LEU A 141 -13.85 -20.93 -5.70
N ASN A 142 -13.30 -21.12 -6.91
CA ASN A 142 -11.89 -21.47 -7.10
C ASN A 142 -10.96 -20.24 -7.22
N GLU A 143 -11.55 -19.06 -7.37
CA GLU A 143 -10.87 -17.78 -7.57
C GLU A 143 -11.27 -16.80 -6.49
N MET A 144 -10.37 -15.85 -6.20
CA MET A 144 -10.65 -14.80 -5.24
C MET A 144 -11.59 -13.75 -5.84
N ILE A 145 -12.83 -13.71 -5.37
CA ILE A 145 -13.79 -12.66 -5.71
C ILE A 145 -13.81 -11.63 -4.58
N VAL A 146 -13.55 -10.37 -4.92
CA VAL A 146 -13.39 -9.26 -3.95
C VAL A 146 -14.49 -8.23 -4.14
N PRO A 147 -15.49 -8.14 -3.23
CA PRO A 147 -16.46 -7.05 -3.20
C PRO A 147 -15.78 -5.70 -2.89
N ILE A 148 -16.06 -4.69 -3.72
CA ILE A 148 -15.55 -3.32 -3.63
C ILE A 148 -16.72 -2.34 -3.84
N THR A 149 -17.14 -1.71 -2.75
CA THR A 149 -18.29 -0.79 -2.74
C THR A 149 -17.84 0.59 -2.29
N SER A 150 -18.44 1.63 -2.87
CA SER A 150 -18.07 3.01 -2.58
C SER A 150 -19.28 3.88 -2.30
N TRP A 151 -19.11 4.86 -1.43
CA TRP A 151 -20.08 5.88 -1.06
C TRP A 151 -19.46 7.26 -1.18
N SER A 152 -20.29 8.27 -1.47
CA SER A 152 -19.88 9.66 -1.37
C SER A 152 -19.78 10.06 0.10
N ARG A 153 -18.68 10.71 0.48
CA ARG A 153 -18.46 11.18 1.85
C ARG A 153 -19.45 12.29 2.21
N SER A 154 -19.69 13.22 1.30
CA SER A 154 -20.59 14.36 1.50
C SER A 154 -22.05 13.96 1.64
N THR A 155 -22.54 13.05 0.80
CA THR A 155 -23.97 12.68 0.77
C THR A 155 -24.28 11.37 1.49
N ARG A 156 -23.26 10.56 1.82
CA ARG A 156 -23.36 9.18 2.31
C ARG A 156 -24.18 8.25 1.40
N ARG A 157 -24.38 8.64 0.14
CA ARG A 157 -25.06 7.83 -0.86
C ARG A 157 -24.07 6.91 -1.59
N PRO A 158 -24.50 5.70 -1.97
CA PRO A 158 -23.71 4.82 -2.84
C PRO A 158 -23.26 5.51 -4.14
N VAL A 159 -22.01 5.26 -4.54
CA VAL A 159 -21.49 5.62 -5.86
C VAL A 159 -21.73 4.43 -6.79
N ILE A 160 -22.88 4.42 -7.46
CA ILE A 160 -23.35 3.29 -8.25
C ILE A 160 -22.98 3.51 -9.72
N GLY A 161 -22.09 2.67 -10.25
CA GLY A 161 -21.90 2.52 -11.70
C GLY A 161 -22.86 1.49 -12.30
N ASP A 162 -23.08 0.39 -11.58
CA ASP A 162 -23.95 -0.73 -11.94
C ASP A 162 -24.71 -1.17 -10.68
N LEU A 163 -26.05 -1.07 -10.72
CA LEU A 163 -26.92 -1.29 -9.57
C LEU A 163 -26.99 -2.77 -9.16
N GLU A 164 -27.06 -3.69 -10.13
CA GLU A 164 -27.12 -5.12 -9.85
C GLU A 164 -25.81 -5.58 -9.22
N LYS A 165 -24.69 -5.17 -9.83
CA LYS A 165 -23.36 -5.45 -9.31
C LYS A 165 -23.13 -4.85 -7.92
N PHE A 166 -23.60 -3.63 -7.66
CA PHE A 166 -23.51 -3.01 -6.34
C PHE A 166 -24.32 -3.80 -5.30
N THR A 167 -25.56 -4.16 -5.63
CA THR A 167 -26.46 -4.89 -4.74
C THR A 167 -25.88 -6.24 -4.34
N VAL A 168 -25.35 -7.00 -5.30
CA VAL A 168 -24.70 -8.29 -5.05
C VAL A 168 -23.49 -8.12 -4.12
N GLN A 169 -22.63 -7.15 -4.39
CA GLN A 169 -21.44 -6.92 -3.56
C GLN A 169 -21.78 -6.54 -2.12
N VAL A 170 -22.76 -5.65 -1.93
CA VAL A 170 -23.23 -5.27 -0.60
C VAL A 170 -23.83 -6.48 0.13
N SER A 171 -24.61 -7.32 -0.55
CA SER A 171 -25.16 -8.55 0.06
C SER A 171 -24.07 -9.53 0.52
N ILE A 172 -22.98 -9.67 -0.25
CA ILE A 172 -21.83 -10.49 0.13
C ILE A 172 -21.17 -9.91 1.38
N ILE A 173 -20.96 -8.59 1.42
CA ILE A 173 -20.35 -7.92 2.58
C ILE A 173 -21.19 -8.13 3.83
N PHE A 174 -22.51 -7.94 3.76
CA PHE A 174 -23.39 -8.14 4.91
C PHE A 174 -23.44 -9.61 5.36
N LYS A 175 -23.39 -10.56 4.42
CA LYS A 175 -23.40 -11.98 4.76
C LYS A 175 -22.10 -12.42 5.44
N TYR A 176 -20.94 -12.04 4.89
CA TYR A 176 -19.64 -12.62 5.25
C TYR A 176 -18.70 -11.73 6.07
N SER A 177 -18.96 -10.43 6.19
CA SER A 177 -18.19 -9.54 7.07
C SER A 177 -18.77 -9.47 8.50
N PRO A 178 -18.06 -8.89 9.48
CA PRO A 178 -18.61 -8.62 10.81
C PRO A 178 -19.78 -7.62 10.81
N PHE A 179 -19.95 -6.84 9.74
CA PHE A 179 -20.92 -5.75 9.65
C PHE A 179 -22.09 -6.18 8.78
N LYS A 180 -23.29 -6.23 9.36
CA LYS A 180 -24.47 -6.89 8.80
C LYS A 180 -25.46 -5.95 8.14
N SER A 181 -25.19 -4.64 8.17
CA SER A 181 -26.05 -3.61 7.60
C SER A 181 -25.24 -2.45 7.01
N GLU A 182 -25.87 -1.66 6.14
CA GLU A 182 -25.26 -0.45 5.58
C GLU A 182 -24.93 0.55 6.68
N THR A 183 -25.79 0.65 7.70
CA THR A 183 -25.55 1.54 8.85
C THR A 183 -24.32 1.13 9.63
N GLU A 184 -24.14 -0.15 9.96
CA GLU A 184 -22.94 -0.65 10.65
C GLU A 184 -21.67 -0.44 9.83
N LEU A 185 -21.75 -0.67 8.53
CA LEU A 185 -20.64 -0.48 7.59
C LEU A 185 -20.25 1.00 7.52
N LEU A 186 -21.24 1.89 7.39
CA LEU A 186 -21.03 3.33 7.35
C LEU A 186 -20.48 3.89 8.67
N GLN A 187 -20.84 3.29 9.82
CA GLN A 187 -20.24 3.62 11.12
C GLN A 187 -18.73 3.32 11.16
N GLN A 188 -18.24 2.30 10.45
CA GLN A 188 -16.81 2.00 10.41
C GLN A 188 -16.02 3.11 9.70
N PHE A 189 -16.61 3.75 8.69
CA PHE A 189 -15.98 4.92 8.10
C PHE A 189 -15.87 6.06 9.11
N ASP A 190 -16.84 6.23 10.02
CA ASP A 190 -16.82 7.33 11.00
C ASP A 190 -15.65 7.21 12.00
N ALA A 191 -15.09 6.02 12.20
CA ALA A 191 -13.86 5.80 12.96
C ALA A 191 -12.61 6.46 12.32
N ILE A 192 -12.64 6.73 11.01
CA ILE A 192 -11.57 7.49 10.34
C ILE A 192 -11.83 8.98 10.59
N TYR A 193 -11.22 9.51 11.66
CA TYR A 193 -11.41 10.88 12.19
C TYR A 193 -10.95 12.02 11.25
N GLY A 194 -10.34 11.70 10.11
CA GLY A 194 -9.82 12.66 9.12
C GLY A 194 -10.60 12.75 7.80
N ARG A 195 -10.13 13.64 6.91
CA ARG A 195 -10.62 13.70 5.51
C ARG A 195 -10.16 12.50 4.68
N SER A 196 -9.07 11.87 5.09
CA SER A 196 -8.50 10.65 4.53
C SER A 196 -8.00 9.73 5.64
N GLY A 197 -7.74 8.50 5.27
CA GLY A 197 -7.20 7.47 6.15
C GLY A 197 -7.66 6.08 5.72
N THR A 198 -7.10 5.05 6.34
CA THR A 198 -7.48 3.66 6.10
C THR A 198 -7.72 2.94 7.43
N PHE A 199 -8.74 2.10 7.45
CA PHE A 199 -9.11 1.26 8.58
C PHE A 199 -9.25 -0.18 8.11
N ILE A 200 -8.39 -1.07 8.61
CA ILE A 200 -8.37 -2.49 8.27
C ILE A 200 -8.82 -3.28 9.50
N VAL A 201 -9.72 -4.23 9.28
CA VAL A 201 -10.22 -5.16 10.29
C VAL A 201 -9.94 -6.58 9.80
N ILE A 202 -9.02 -7.27 10.48
CA ILE A 202 -8.71 -8.69 10.26
C ILE A 202 -9.51 -9.50 11.27
N TYR A 203 -10.20 -10.54 10.80
CA TYR A 203 -11.04 -11.39 11.63
C TYR A 203 -10.94 -12.85 11.17
N ASN A 204 -11.58 -13.73 11.94
CA ASN A 204 -11.38 -15.17 11.83
C ASN A 204 -9.89 -15.53 11.94
N LEU A 205 -9.31 -15.18 13.10
CA LEU A 205 -7.88 -15.27 13.37
C LEU A 205 -7.41 -16.73 13.36
N LYS A 206 -6.15 -16.93 12.98
CA LYS A 206 -5.52 -18.25 13.02
C LYS A 206 -5.41 -18.74 14.46
N LEU A 207 -5.74 -20.01 14.64
CA LEU A 207 -5.71 -20.69 15.93
C LEU A 207 -4.52 -21.63 15.99
N MET A 208 -3.96 -21.76 17.18
CA MET A 208 -3.01 -22.81 17.53
C MET A 208 -3.72 -24.16 17.62
N LEU A 209 -2.93 -25.24 17.74
CA LEU A 209 -3.48 -26.58 17.97
C LEU A 209 -4.31 -26.70 19.27
N SER A 210 -4.08 -25.81 20.22
CA SER A 210 -4.88 -25.69 21.45
C SER A 210 -6.30 -25.14 21.21
N GLY A 211 -6.57 -24.55 20.04
CA GLY A 211 -7.81 -23.84 19.74
C GLY A 211 -7.80 -22.36 20.14
N GLU A 212 -6.74 -21.88 20.79
CA GLU A 212 -6.55 -20.47 21.16
C GLU A 212 -5.91 -19.66 20.01
N PRO A 213 -6.16 -18.35 19.91
CA PRO A 213 -5.51 -17.50 18.91
C PRO A 213 -3.98 -17.44 19.11
N GLU A 214 -3.22 -17.28 18.03
CA GLU A 214 -1.75 -17.10 18.09
C GLU A 214 -1.33 -15.79 18.78
N LEU A 215 -2.25 -14.84 18.91
CA LEU A 215 -2.05 -13.55 19.56
C LEU A 215 -2.74 -13.54 20.94
N ASP A 216 -1.98 -13.21 21.97
CA ASP A 216 -2.46 -13.03 23.34
C ASP A 216 -2.65 -11.55 23.66
N ILE A 217 -3.90 -11.18 23.96
CA ILE A 217 -4.32 -9.82 24.32
C ILE A 217 -4.76 -9.70 25.79
N ARG A 218 -4.64 -10.79 26.57
CA ARG A 218 -5.17 -10.89 27.93
C ARG A 218 -4.07 -10.76 28.98
N THR A 219 -2.88 -11.25 28.70
CA THR A 219 -1.74 -11.18 29.65
C THR A 219 -1.32 -9.74 29.93
N ASP A 220 -1.30 -8.89 28.91
CA ASP A 220 -1.04 -7.47 29.03
C ASP A 220 -2.08 -6.68 28.24
N SER A 221 -2.94 -5.93 28.95
CA SER A 221 -4.03 -5.17 28.33
C SER A 221 -3.55 -4.01 27.47
N VAL A 222 -2.28 -3.59 27.59
CA VAL A 222 -1.69 -2.53 26.78
C VAL A 222 -0.78 -3.06 25.68
N ASP A 223 -0.73 -4.37 25.45
CA ASP A 223 0.10 -4.99 24.42
C ASP A 223 -0.67 -6.05 23.61
N ILE A 224 -0.01 -6.56 22.58
CA ILE A 224 -0.42 -7.73 21.80
C ILE A 224 0.78 -8.65 21.77
N LEU A 225 0.68 -9.80 22.44
CA LEU A 225 1.77 -10.75 22.61
C LEU A 225 1.64 -11.93 21.64
N ILE A 226 2.74 -12.64 21.38
CA ILE A 226 2.69 -13.97 20.76
C ILE A 226 2.41 -15.01 21.84
N ALA A 227 1.33 -15.77 21.69
CA ALA A 227 0.92 -16.76 22.66
C ALA A 227 1.96 -17.89 22.81
N GLY A 228 2.35 -18.19 24.04
CA GLY A 228 3.22 -19.34 24.36
C GLY A 228 4.69 -19.19 23.96
N LEU A 229 5.13 -18.00 23.52
CA LEU A 229 6.52 -17.76 23.15
C LEU A 229 7.31 -17.18 24.34
N LEU A 230 8.37 -17.89 24.74
CA LEU A 230 9.36 -17.42 25.71
C LEU A 230 10.68 -17.20 24.95
N ASP A 231 11.00 -15.95 24.64
CA ASP A 231 12.28 -15.56 24.06
C ASP A 231 12.96 -14.51 24.97
N ASN A 232 14.28 -14.50 24.95
CA ASN A 232 15.08 -13.53 25.68
C ASN A 232 14.98 -12.12 25.09
N LEU A 233 14.57 -12.00 23.83
CA LEU A 233 14.37 -10.72 23.14
C LEU A 233 12.89 -10.32 23.18
N PRO A 234 12.52 -9.22 23.88
CA PRO A 234 11.14 -8.74 23.94
C PRO A 234 10.51 -8.53 22.57
N GLU A 235 11.29 -8.09 21.57
CA GLU A 235 10.83 -7.80 20.21
C GLU A 235 10.30 -9.04 19.47
N ARG A 236 10.53 -10.24 19.98
CA ARG A 236 10.02 -11.47 19.37
C ARG A 236 8.65 -11.89 19.88
N TRP A 237 8.22 -11.41 21.04
CA TRP A 237 6.96 -11.82 21.65
C TRP A 237 6.07 -10.66 22.10
N SER A 238 6.58 -9.43 22.21
CA SER A 238 5.82 -8.21 22.48
C SER A 238 5.75 -7.32 21.24
N LEU A 239 4.54 -7.06 20.73
CA LEU A 239 4.35 -6.19 19.57
C LEU A 239 4.77 -4.76 19.90
N ARG A 240 4.53 -4.29 21.12
CA ARG A 240 4.99 -3.00 21.62
C ARG A 240 6.51 -2.88 21.59
N ALA A 241 7.25 -3.90 22.04
CA ALA A 241 8.70 -3.89 21.96
C ALA A 241 9.20 -3.91 20.51
N TYR A 242 8.62 -4.77 19.67
CA TYR A 242 8.96 -4.88 18.25
C TYR A 242 8.77 -3.55 17.52
N THR A 243 7.57 -2.96 17.63
CA THR A 243 7.21 -1.70 16.96
C THR A 243 7.99 -0.49 17.47
N ALA A 244 8.51 -0.54 18.70
CA ALA A 244 9.36 0.52 19.24
C ALA A 244 10.68 0.66 18.46
N VAL A 245 11.19 -0.41 17.87
CA VAL A 245 12.49 -0.43 17.17
C VAL A 245 12.39 -0.77 15.69
N LEU A 246 11.16 -0.97 15.18
CA LEU A 246 10.88 -1.35 13.79
C LEU A 246 11.53 -0.38 12.78
N TYR A 247 11.53 0.91 13.09
CA TYR A 247 12.05 1.95 12.21
C TYR A 247 13.26 2.66 12.79
N PHE A 248 14.30 2.81 11.96
CA PHE A 248 15.51 3.53 12.33
C PHE A 248 15.24 5.02 12.64
N ASP A 249 14.31 5.62 11.89
CA ASP A 249 13.90 7.03 12.04
C ASP A 249 12.37 7.13 12.16
N PRO A 250 11.83 6.89 13.37
CA PRO A 250 10.39 6.86 13.60
C PRO A 250 9.81 8.27 13.56
N HIS A 251 8.77 8.45 12.74
CA HIS A 251 8.01 9.69 12.61
C HIS A 251 6.52 9.47 12.86
N MET A 252 5.96 8.39 12.30
CA MET A 252 4.59 7.96 12.57
C MET A 252 4.48 7.50 14.03
N ARG A 253 3.47 8.00 14.75
CA ARG A 253 3.19 7.59 16.13
C ARG A 253 2.36 6.32 16.10
N ILE A 254 2.83 5.29 16.77
CA ILE A 254 2.11 4.01 16.90
C ILE A 254 1.44 3.96 18.26
N PHE A 255 0.19 3.52 18.30
CA PHE A 255 -0.58 3.24 19.51
C PHE A 255 -1.00 1.78 19.47
N ILE A 256 -0.79 1.04 20.56
CA ILE A 256 -1.24 -0.34 20.72
C ILE A 256 -2.21 -0.38 21.90
N GLN A 257 -3.40 -0.92 21.70
CA GLN A 257 -4.46 -0.96 22.72
C GLN A 257 -4.69 0.42 23.38
N ALA A 258 -4.84 1.45 22.54
CA ALA A 258 -4.99 2.87 22.90
C ALA A 258 -3.77 3.53 23.60
N GLU A 259 -2.71 2.79 23.92
CA GLU A 259 -1.52 3.31 24.58
C GLU A 259 -0.37 3.57 23.61
N LYS A 260 0.25 4.75 23.69
CA LYS A 260 1.32 5.16 22.78
C LYS A 260 2.55 4.26 22.94
N VAL A 261 3.11 3.80 21.83
CA VAL A 261 4.40 3.09 21.82
C VAL A 261 5.54 4.11 21.91
N GLU A 262 6.46 3.87 22.83
CA GLU A 262 7.69 4.66 22.95
C GLU A 262 8.71 4.21 21.90
N THR A 263 8.61 4.76 20.69
CA THR A 263 9.54 4.47 19.60
C THR A 263 10.94 4.97 19.92
N LYS A 264 11.96 4.16 19.62
CA LYS A 264 13.35 4.40 19.95
C LYS A 264 14.19 4.54 18.69
N ARG A 265 15.06 5.56 18.69
CA ARG A 265 16.16 5.66 17.73
C ARG A 265 17.34 4.89 18.31
N LEU A 266 17.48 3.62 17.92
CA LEU A 266 18.49 2.69 18.47
C LEU A 266 19.89 3.29 18.65
N PRO A 267 20.47 4.07 17.71
CA PRO A 267 21.80 4.66 17.90
C PRO A 267 21.95 5.53 19.15
N TYR A 268 20.86 6.13 19.64
CA TYR A 268 20.86 6.97 20.84
C TYR A 268 20.58 6.19 22.13
N CYS A 269 20.31 4.88 22.03
CA CYS A 269 20.10 4.01 23.19
C CYS A 269 21.39 3.35 23.69
N PHE A 270 22.50 3.45 22.94
CA PHE A 270 23.77 2.83 23.30
C PHE A 270 24.71 3.79 24.04
N TYR A 271 25.57 3.23 24.91
CA TYR A 271 26.65 3.98 25.55
C TYR A 271 27.77 4.30 24.55
N ARG A 272 28.05 5.60 24.36
CA ARG A 272 29.12 6.13 23.48
C ARG A 272 29.07 5.55 22.05
N PRO A 273 27.98 5.80 21.29
CA PRO A 273 27.86 5.29 19.94
C PRO A 273 28.98 5.83 19.05
N ARG A 274 29.55 4.97 18.20
CA ARG A 274 30.54 5.33 17.20
C ARG A 274 30.05 4.93 15.83
N MET A 275 30.23 5.82 14.86
CA MET A 275 29.86 5.59 13.47
C MET A 275 31.12 5.28 12.66
N TYR A 276 31.11 4.17 11.92
CA TYR A 276 32.20 3.75 11.04
C TYR A 276 31.67 3.74 9.60
N PRO A 277 32.18 4.60 8.70
CA PRO A 277 31.76 4.59 7.32
C PRO A 277 32.23 3.29 6.64
N TYR A 278 31.29 2.52 6.10
CA TYR A 278 31.59 1.32 5.33
C TYR A 278 31.22 1.56 3.86
N ILE A 279 32.23 1.60 2.99
CA ILE A 279 32.05 1.85 1.55
C ILE A 279 32.04 0.50 0.82
N THR A 280 30.89 0.10 0.30
CA THR A 280 30.78 -1.07 -0.57
C THR A 280 30.95 -0.69 -2.03
N SER A 281 31.74 -1.47 -2.76
CA SER A 281 31.89 -1.33 -4.22
C SER A 281 30.58 -1.62 -4.95
N SER A 282 29.75 -2.51 -4.42
CA SER A 282 28.42 -2.86 -4.95
C SER A 282 27.46 -1.66 -4.91
N PHE A 283 27.42 -0.91 -3.82
CA PHE A 283 26.54 0.26 -3.70
C PHE A 283 26.92 1.36 -4.70
N LYS A 284 28.21 1.66 -4.82
CA LYS A 284 28.72 2.63 -5.82
C LYS A 284 28.38 2.19 -7.25
N GLY A 285 28.51 0.90 -7.55
CA GLY A 285 28.16 0.34 -8.86
C GLY A 285 26.68 0.48 -9.20
N THR A 286 25.78 0.14 -8.27
CA THR A 286 24.33 0.27 -8.47
C THR A 286 23.90 1.73 -8.58
N ALA A 287 24.37 2.60 -7.69
CA ALA A 287 24.10 4.03 -7.73
C ALA A 287 24.52 4.66 -9.07
N MET A 288 25.71 4.33 -9.56
CA MET A 288 26.20 4.83 -10.86
C MET A 288 25.37 4.30 -12.04
N LYS A 289 24.88 3.05 -11.98
CA LYS A 289 23.98 2.51 -13.01
C LYS A 289 22.64 3.23 -13.01
N GLU A 290 22.09 3.56 -11.85
CA GLU A 290 20.84 4.31 -11.73
C GLU A 290 20.97 5.75 -12.21
N ILE A 291 22.06 6.44 -11.87
CA ILE A 291 22.37 7.79 -12.40
C ILE A 291 22.47 7.76 -13.92
N LYS A 292 23.27 6.85 -14.49
CA LYS A 292 23.40 6.73 -15.95
C LYS A 292 22.07 6.44 -16.63
N LYS A 293 21.21 5.63 -16.01
CA LYS A 293 19.87 5.36 -16.53
C LYS A 293 19.00 6.62 -16.50
N ALA A 294 19.02 7.38 -15.40
CA ALA A 294 18.28 8.63 -15.27
C ALA A 294 18.75 9.69 -16.30
N GLU A 295 20.07 9.85 -16.50
CA GLU A 295 20.64 10.72 -17.52
C GLU A 295 20.15 10.36 -18.94
N VAL A 296 20.15 9.06 -19.28
CA VAL A 296 19.61 8.58 -20.56
C VAL A 296 18.12 8.87 -20.67
N ASP A 297 17.35 8.63 -19.61
CA ASP A 297 15.90 8.87 -19.59
C ASP A 297 15.54 10.36 -19.74
N VAL A 298 16.35 11.26 -19.17
CA VAL A 298 16.25 12.72 -19.35
C VAL A 298 16.56 13.08 -20.80
N LYS A 299 17.67 12.57 -21.37
CA LYS A 299 18.06 12.84 -22.76
C LYS A 299 17.00 12.40 -23.77
N ILE A 300 16.39 11.24 -23.56
CA ILE A 300 15.26 10.76 -24.38
C ILE A 300 14.06 11.71 -24.27
N ALA A 301 13.76 12.21 -23.08
CA ALA A 301 12.66 13.14 -22.88
C ALA A 301 12.92 14.52 -23.52
N GLU A 302 14.16 15.01 -23.47
CA GLU A 302 14.57 16.23 -24.16
C GLU A 302 14.38 16.10 -25.68
N GLN A 303 14.80 14.98 -26.27
CA GLN A 303 14.55 14.68 -27.68
C GLN A 303 13.06 14.66 -28.01
N THR A 304 12.25 14.01 -27.17
CA THR A 304 10.79 13.94 -27.35
C THR A 304 10.14 15.33 -27.31
N VAL A 305 10.61 16.22 -26.43
CA VAL A 305 10.14 17.61 -26.35
C VAL A 305 10.54 18.40 -27.60
N GLU A 306 11.75 18.19 -28.11
CA GLU A 306 12.23 18.88 -29.31
C GLU A 306 11.45 18.43 -30.56
N GLU A 307 11.16 17.14 -30.70
CA GLU A 307 10.29 16.61 -31.75
C GLU A 307 8.89 17.23 -31.69
N ALA A 308 8.29 17.32 -30.50
CA ALA A 308 6.98 17.92 -30.31
C ALA A 308 6.97 19.43 -30.65
N LYS A 309 8.03 20.16 -30.32
CA LYS A 309 8.20 21.58 -30.71
C LYS A 309 8.33 21.74 -32.23
N CYS A 310 9.09 20.87 -32.88
CA CYS A 310 9.27 20.89 -34.32
C CYS A 310 7.94 20.64 -35.05
N GLN A 311 7.15 19.66 -34.59
CA GLN A 311 5.81 19.40 -35.09
C GLN A 311 4.87 20.59 -34.91
N LEU A 312 4.92 21.23 -33.74
CA LEU A 312 4.12 22.42 -33.46
C LEU A 312 4.47 23.57 -34.41
N LYS A 313 5.76 23.86 -34.60
CA LYS A 313 6.24 24.90 -35.52
C LYS A 313 5.81 24.63 -36.97
N HIS A 314 5.92 23.39 -37.44
CA HIS A 314 5.47 23.01 -38.78
C HIS A 314 3.96 23.21 -38.96
N LEU A 315 3.15 22.89 -37.93
CA LEU A 315 1.71 23.10 -37.96
C LEU A 315 1.33 24.58 -37.90
N GLU A 316 2.05 25.40 -37.13
CA GLU A 316 1.90 26.87 -37.12
C GLU A 316 2.19 27.48 -38.50
N GLU A 317 3.29 27.06 -39.14
CA GLU A 317 3.66 27.50 -40.49
C GLU A 317 2.63 27.06 -41.54
N SER A 318 2.05 25.87 -41.40
CA SER A 318 1.00 25.37 -42.31
C SER A 318 -0.32 26.15 -42.16
N LEU A 319 -0.67 26.55 -40.93
CA LEU A 319 -1.86 27.34 -40.63
C LEU A 319 -1.82 28.77 -41.20
N LEU A 320 -0.62 29.33 -41.40
CA LEU A 320 -0.44 30.62 -42.04
C LEU A 320 -0.84 30.60 -43.52
N HIS A 321 -0.87 29.43 -44.16
CA HIS A 321 -1.18 29.25 -45.57
C HIS A 321 -2.60 28.74 -45.84
N GLU A 322 -3.20 27.94 -44.94
CA GLU A 322 -4.59 27.48 -45.04
C GLU A 322 -5.29 27.48 -43.66
N VAL A 323 -6.38 28.26 -43.54
CA VAL A 323 -7.19 28.31 -42.32
C VAL A 323 -8.42 27.42 -42.48
N ASN A 324 -8.40 26.24 -41.85
CA ASN A 324 -9.57 25.38 -41.71
C ASN A 324 -9.73 24.92 -40.26
N GLU A 325 -10.96 24.58 -39.84
CA GLU A 325 -11.26 24.17 -38.45
C GLU A 325 -10.47 22.93 -38.01
N SER A 326 -10.17 22.02 -38.94
CA SER A 326 -9.38 20.81 -38.70
C SER A 326 -7.93 21.14 -38.34
N ALA A 327 -7.31 22.09 -39.03
CA ALA A 327 -5.95 22.55 -38.78
C ALA A 327 -5.86 23.28 -37.42
N GLN A 328 -6.86 24.11 -37.08
CA GLN A 328 -6.94 24.77 -35.78
C GLN A 328 -7.04 23.76 -34.62
N LEU A 329 -7.83 22.69 -34.80
CA LEU A 329 -7.92 21.61 -33.82
C LEU A 329 -6.60 20.86 -33.68
N ALA A 330 -5.95 20.51 -34.80
CA ALA A 330 -4.66 19.84 -34.81
C ALA A 330 -3.55 20.67 -34.14
N LEU A 331 -3.54 21.99 -34.33
CA LEU A 331 -2.61 22.89 -33.66
C LEU A 331 -2.84 22.92 -32.13
N LYS A 332 -4.11 22.97 -31.71
CA LYS A 332 -4.47 22.94 -30.28
C LYS A 332 -4.02 21.63 -29.62
N ASP A 333 -4.24 20.50 -30.28
CA ASP A 333 -3.79 19.18 -29.81
C ASP A 333 -2.26 19.10 -29.74
N ALA A 334 -1.55 19.64 -30.73
CA ALA A 334 -0.08 19.70 -30.74
C ALA A 334 0.47 20.58 -29.61
N LEU A 335 -0.18 21.70 -29.30
CA LEU A 335 0.18 22.60 -28.20
C LEU A 335 -0.02 21.92 -26.83
N GLU A 336 -1.13 21.21 -26.66
CA GLU A 336 -1.39 20.45 -25.44
C GLU A 336 -0.41 19.28 -25.28
N ASN A 337 -0.07 18.59 -26.38
CA ASN A 337 0.95 17.55 -26.39
C ASN A 337 2.35 18.10 -26.02
N ALA A 338 2.76 19.22 -26.62
CA ALA A 338 4.05 19.86 -26.31
C ALA A 338 4.13 20.27 -24.84
N LYS A 339 3.05 20.83 -24.28
CA LYS A 339 2.96 21.15 -22.84
C LYS A 339 3.11 19.91 -21.98
N ARG A 340 2.39 18.83 -22.30
CA ARG A 340 2.46 17.55 -21.57
C ARG A 340 3.85 16.92 -21.62
N MET A 341 4.54 16.96 -22.77
CA MET A 341 5.90 16.43 -22.89
C MET A 341 6.90 17.27 -22.08
N ARG A 342 6.73 18.60 -22.05
CA ARG A 342 7.55 19.49 -21.22
C ARG A 342 7.38 19.20 -19.72
N GLU A 343 6.15 19.03 -19.25
CA GLU A 343 5.88 18.67 -17.84
C GLU A 343 6.56 17.35 -17.45
N LYS A 344 6.54 16.34 -18.35
CA LYS A 344 7.25 15.07 -18.14
C LYS A 344 8.77 15.23 -18.09
N LEU A 345 9.35 16.10 -18.93
CA LEU A 345 10.79 16.39 -18.90
C LEU A 345 11.16 17.03 -17.55
N GLU A 346 10.41 18.03 -17.10
CA GLU A 346 10.65 18.69 -15.82
C GLU A 346 10.53 17.71 -14.64
N GLU A 347 9.60 16.76 -14.69
CA GLU A 347 9.51 15.68 -13.72
C GLU A 347 10.76 14.79 -13.71
N LYS A 348 11.23 14.35 -14.88
CA LYS A 348 12.44 13.53 -14.99
C LYS A 348 13.71 14.27 -14.53
N GLN A 349 13.87 15.54 -14.88
CA GLN A 349 14.99 16.37 -14.42
C GLN A 349 14.97 16.54 -12.90
N ARG A 350 13.78 16.76 -12.29
CA ARG A 350 13.64 16.78 -10.83
C ARG A 350 14.01 15.44 -10.18
N GLN A 351 13.67 14.32 -10.82
CA GLN A 351 14.03 12.98 -10.35
C GLN A 351 15.55 12.75 -10.42
N ASP A 352 16.21 13.13 -11.52
CA ASP A 352 17.66 12.98 -11.70
C ASP A 352 18.45 13.77 -10.63
N VAL A 353 18.09 15.03 -10.40
CA VAL A 353 18.70 15.86 -9.34
C VAL A 353 18.49 15.25 -7.95
N ARG A 354 17.32 14.65 -7.68
CA ARG A 354 17.07 13.94 -6.41
C ARG A 354 17.94 12.69 -6.30
N LEU A 355 18.09 11.92 -7.37
CA LEU A 355 18.89 10.69 -7.42
C LEU A 355 20.37 11.00 -7.15
N PHE A 356 20.90 12.02 -7.82
CA PHE A 356 22.24 12.52 -7.59
C PHE A 356 22.45 12.89 -6.12
N ASN A 357 21.60 13.73 -5.53
CA ASN A 357 21.71 14.13 -4.12
C ASN A 357 21.61 12.95 -3.12
N GLN A 358 20.83 11.92 -3.44
CA GLN A 358 20.62 10.76 -2.57
C GLN A 358 21.79 9.76 -2.65
N CYS A 359 22.38 9.56 -3.82
CA CYS A 359 23.55 8.71 -4.00
C CYS A 359 24.80 9.27 -3.29
N PHE A 360 24.97 10.59 -3.26
CA PHE A 360 26.12 11.24 -2.59
C PHE A 360 25.98 11.37 -1.06
N ARG A 361 24.78 11.22 -0.49
CA ARG A 361 24.55 11.26 0.97
C ARG A 361 24.60 9.91 1.67
N LYS A 362 24.67 8.80 0.95
CA LYS A 362 24.67 7.45 1.53
C LYS A 362 26.06 7.01 1.98
N SER A 363 26.46 7.49 3.17
CA SER A 363 27.47 6.86 4.02
C SER A 363 26.74 6.35 5.27
N GLY A 364 26.23 5.11 5.23
CA GLY A 364 25.41 4.52 6.29
C GLY A 364 26.20 3.60 7.21
N CYS A 365 25.85 3.64 8.50
CA CYS A 365 26.33 2.69 9.51
C CYS A 365 25.56 1.37 9.47
N VAL A 366 26.22 0.32 9.95
CA VAL A 366 25.70 -1.05 10.00
C VAL A 366 24.82 -1.22 11.26
N LEU A 367 23.52 -0.99 11.11
CA LEU A 367 22.47 -1.95 11.48
C LEU A 367 21.81 -2.34 10.16
N TYR A 368 21.45 -3.61 9.95
CA TYR A 368 20.82 -4.05 8.70
C TYR A 368 19.44 -3.38 8.55
N VAL A 369 19.46 -2.20 7.92
CA VAL A 369 18.30 -1.37 7.65
C VAL A 369 18.16 -1.25 6.14
N VAL A 370 17.17 -1.93 5.55
CA VAL A 370 16.79 -1.69 4.15
C VAL A 370 15.64 -0.69 4.16
N ASN A 371 15.80 0.42 3.45
CA ASN A 371 14.80 1.50 3.32
C ASN A 371 14.29 2.17 4.61
N GLY A 372 14.87 1.87 5.77
CA GLY A 372 14.47 2.48 7.05
C GLY A 372 13.87 1.50 8.05
N ASP A 373 13.77 0.23 7.68
CA ASP A 373 13.19 -0.84 8.50
C ASP A 373 14.25 -1.83 8.94
N LEU A 374 14.07 -2.38 10.14
CA LEU A 374 14.89 -3.47 10.65
C LEU A 374 14.48 -4.78 9.96
N ILE A 375 15.44 -5.47 9.31
CA ILE A 375 15.23 -6.83 8.78
C ILE A 375 15.53 -7.87 9.86
#